data_AF-A0A8T5J3C6-F1
#
_entry.id   AF-A0A8T5J3C6-F1
#
_cell.length_a   1.000
_cell.length_b   1.000
_cell.length_c   1.000
_cell.angle_alpha   90.00
_cell.angle_beta   90.00
_cell.angle_gamma   90.00
#
_symmetry.space_group_name_H-M   'P 1'
#
loop_
_entity.id
_entity.type
_entity.pdbx_description
1 polymer ?
#
loop_
_entity_poly.entity_id
_entity_poly.type
_entity_poly.pdbx_seq_one_letter_code
_entity_poly.pdbx_strand_id
1 'polypeptide(L)'
;MAIAAIKIIVILISPGKWNNVIKTTWANSGLIMGISLILAAASLYYLIQGGITIIQIFAVLLFLTFLMASGIAIYKKEVIKLADKLMKDKKIIKKSWLYILIWIALIIWGAKTLFMY
;
A
#
# COMPACT_ATOMS: atom_id res chain seq x y z
N MET A 1 15.86 2.02 -0.67
CA MET A 1 16.28 2.48 0.68
C MET A 1 16.46 3.99 0.75
N ALA A 2 17.23 4.63 -0.15
CA ALA A 2 17.44 6.09 -0.14
C ALA A 2 16.14 6.91 -0.13
N ILE A 3 15.13 6.53 -0.93
CA ILE A 3 13.84 7.25 -1.00
C ILE A 3 13.08 7.21 0.34
N ALA A 4 13.12 6.08 1.05
CA ALA A 4 12.46 5.94 2.35
C ALA A 4 13.14 6.80 3.42
N ALA A 5 14.48 6.82 3.43
CA ALA A 5 15.25 7.65 4.35
C ALA A 5 15.02 9.15 4.10
N ILE A 6 15.06 9.58 2.84
CA ILE A 6 14.78 10.98 2.44
C ILE A 6 13.37 11.37 2.91
N LYS A 7 12.37 10.51 2.70
CA LYS A 7 10.99 10.78 3.13
C LYS A 7 10.89 11.00 4.63
N ILE A 8 11.54 10.16 5.44
CA ILE A 8 11.54 10.30 6.90
C ILE A 8 12.20 11.63 7.32
N ILE A 9 13.38 11.95 6.75
CA ILE A 9 14.10 13.19 7.04
C ILE A 9 13.26 14.43 6.67
N VAL A 10 12.63 14.43 5.50
CA VAL A 10 11.79 15.56 5.05
C VAL A 10 10.57 15.76 5.95
N ILE A 11 9.95 14.68 6.42
CA ILE A 11 8.81 14.73 7.36
C ILE A 11 9.25 15.30 8.72
N LEU A 12 10.42 14.89 9.22
CA LEU A 12 10.95 15.36 10.50
C LEU A 12 11.37 16.84 10.45
N ILE A 13 11.98 17.30 9.35
CA ILE A 13 12.45 18.69 9.22
C ILE A 13 11.32 19.64 8.79
N SER A 14 10.40 19.19 7.93
CA SER A 14 9.43 20.07 7.29
C SER A 14 8.08 19.39 6.97
N PRO A 15 7.27 19.08 8.00
CA PRO A 15 5.98 18.41 7.80
C PRO A 15 5.03 19.21 6.89
N GLY A 16 5.11 20.56 6.92
CA GLY A 16 4.30 21.42 6.05
C GLY A 16 4.65 21.32 4.55
N LYS A 17 5.95 21.19 4.21
CA LYS A 17 6.38 21.01 2.81
C LYS A 17 5.94 19.64 2.28
N TRP A 18 6.03 18.60 3.11
CA TRP A 18 5.53 17.27 2.77
C TRP A 18 4.02 17.27 2.52
N ASN A 19 3.25 18.01 3.33
CA ASN A 19 1.80 18.12 3.15
C ASN A 19 1.42 18.77 1.80
N ASN A 20 2.17 19.78 1.34
CA ASN A 20 1.94 20.38 0.03
C ASN A 20 2.24 19.40 -1.12
N VAL A 21 3.32 18.63 -1.00
CA VAL A 21 3.62 17.56 -1.97
C VAL A 21 2.47 16.55 -2.02
N ILE A 22 1.98 16.08 -0.87
CA ILE A 22 0.83 15.17 -0.81
C ILE A 22 -0.37 15.78 -1.52
N LYS A 23 -0.75 17.02 -1.18
CA LYS A 23 -1.93 17.66 -1.78
C LYS A 23 -1.81 17.79 -3.30
N THR A 24 -0.67 18.19 -3.82
CA THR A 24 -0.45 18.33 -5.27
C THR A 24 -0.48 16.97 -5.97
N THR A 25 0.19 15.96 -5.40
CA THR A 25 0.28 14.64 -6.04
C THR A 25 -1.05 13.89 -5.98
N TRP A 26 -1.79 14.02 -4.89
CA TRP A 26 -3.09 13.38 -4.68
C TRP A 26 -4.28 14.18 -5.25
N ALA A 27 -4.04 15.38 -5.81
CA ALA A 27 -5.08 16.17 -6.47
C ALA A 27 -5.69 15.45 -7.68
N ASN A 28 -4.91 14.61 -8.37
CA ASN A 28 -5.38 13.79 -9.47
C ASN A 28 -5.37 12.30 -9.09
N SER A 29 -6.51 11.83 -8.58
CA SER A 29 -6.69 10.45 -8.11
C SER A 29 -6.49 9.39 -9.20
N GLY A 30 -6.81 9.69 -10.46
CA GLY A 30 -6.61 8.77 -11.58
C GLY A 30 -5.12 8.63 -11.94
N LEU A 31 -4.40 9.74 -12.03
CA LEU A 31 -2.96 9.73 -12.31
C LEU A 31 -2.18 9.01 -11.21
N ILE A 32 -2.46 9.32 -9.95
CA ILE A 32 -1.71 8.70 -8.84
C ILE A 32 -1.99 7.20 -8.75
N MET A 33 -3.23 6.77 -9.04
CA MET A 33 -3.57 5.36 -9.11
C MET A 33 -2.79 4.65 -10.23
N GLY A 34 -2.76 5.21 -11.44
CA GLY A 34 -2.00 4.65 -12.57
C GLY A 34 -0.50 4.55 -12.28
N ILE A 35 0.11 5.63 -11.80
CA ILE A 35 1.53 5.67 -11.42
C ILE A 35 1.82 4.65 -10.32
N SER A 36 0.95 4.55 -9.31
CA SER A 36 1.12 3.60 -8.21
C SER A 36 1.03 2.15 -8.68
N LEU A 37 0.13 1.84 -9.61
CA LEU A 37 0.02 0.50 -10.20
C LEU A 37 1.25 0.13 -11.03
N ILE A 38 1.75 1.06 -11.84
CA ILE A 38 2.99 0.86 -12.62
C ILE A 38 4.17 0.62 -11.68
N LEU A 39 4.32 1.44 -10.65
CA LEU A 39 5.38 1.28 -9.65
C LEU A 39 5.24 -0.02 -8.87
N ALA A 40 4.03 -0.44 -8.53
CA ALA A 40 3.79 -1.72 -7.86
C ALA A 40 4.20 -2.90 -8.75
N ALA A 41 3.80 -2.90 -10.03
CA ALA A 41 4.18 -3.94 -10.98
C ALA A 41 5.69 -3.98 -11.24
N ALA A 42 6.31 -2.82 -11.44
CA ALA A 42 7.76 -2.70 -11.62
C ALA A 42 8.51 -3.20 -10.38
N SER A 43 8.09 -2.79 -9.18
CA SER A 43 8.71 -3.23 -7.92
C SER A 43 8.59 -4.75 -7.75
N LEU A 44 7.40 -5.32 -7.99
CA LEU A 44 7.20 -6.77 -7.91
C LEU A 44 8.09 -7.53 -8.90
N TYR A 45 8.18 -7.06 -10.14
CA TYR A 45 9.05 -7.64 -11.16
C TYR A 45 10.52 -7.64 -10.72
N TYR A 46 11.05 -6.50 -10.26
CA TYR A 46 12.44 -6.41 -9.81
C TYR A 46 12.72 -7.25 -8.57
N LEU A 47 11.78 -7.36 -7.63
CA LEU A 47 11.93 -8.22 -6.45
C LEU A 47 12.05 -9.69 -6.86
N ILE A 48 11.20 -10.14 -7.78
CA ILE A 48 11.21 -11.54 -8.25
C ILE A 48 12.47 -11.82 -9.07
N GLN A 49 12.88 -10.91 -9.96
CA GLN A 49 14.15 -11.04 -10.69
C GLN A 49 15.37 -11.03 -9.77
N GLY A 50 15.28 -10.34 -8.62
CA GLY A 50 16.29 -10.38 -7.57
C GLY A 50 16.32 -11.68 -6.76
N GLY A 51 15.49 -12.68 -7.11
CA GLY A 51 15.43 -13.97 -6.43
C GLY A 51 14.53 -14.00 -5.20
N ILE A 52 13.78 -12.92 -4.92
CA ILE A 52 12.84 -12.88 -3.79
C ILE A 52 11.55 -13.58 -4.22
N THR A 53 11.15 -14.61 -3.46
CA THR A 53 9.94 -15.36 -3.76
C THR A 53 8.68 -14.58 -3.37
N ILE A 54 7.57 -14.87 -4.03
CA ILE A 54 6.28 -14.26 -3.70
C ILE A 54 5.91 -14.49 -2.23
N ILE A 55 6.27 -15.64 -1.65
CA ILE A 55 6.04 -15.98 -0.24
C ILE A 55 6.81 -15.04 0.68
N GLN A 56 8.08 -14.77 0.38
CA GLN A 56 8.91 -13.83 1.15
C GLN A 56 8.33 -12.40 1.07
N ILE A 57 7.84 -11.99 -0.10
CA ILE A 57 7.17 -10.67 -0.26
C ILE A 57 5.93 -10.60 0.64
N PHE A 58 5.07 -11.63 0.62
CA PHE A 58 3.89 -11.69 1.49
C PHE A 58 4.26 -11.68 2.98
N ALA A 59 5.33 -12.37 3.38
CA ALA A 59 5.81 -12.37 4.77
C ALA A 59 6.23 -10.96 5.22
N VAL A 60 6.97 -10.23 4.38
CA VAL A 60 7.37 -8.84 4.68
C VAL A 60 6.15 -7.90 4.71
N LEU A 61 5.19 -8.08 3.81
CA LEU A 61 3.93 -7.30 3.82
C LEU A 61 3.10 -7.57 5.07
N LEU A 62 3.04 -8.81 5.54
CA LEU A 62 2.37 -9.18 6.78
C LEU A 62 3.05 -8.53 7.98
N PHE A 63 4.38 -8.62 8.06
CA PHE A 63 5.17 -7.96 9.09
C PHE A 63 4.93 -6.44 9.09
N LEU A 64 4.97 -5.81 7.92
CA LEU A 64 4.72 -4.37 7.77
C LEU A 64 3.29 -4.00 8.20
N THR A 65 2.30 -4.83 7.87
CA THR A 65 0.90 -4.63 8.30
C THR A 65 0.79 -4.58 9.82
N PHE A 66 1.44 -5.50 10.54
CA PHE A 66 1.43 -5.50 12.00
C PHE A 66 2.15 -4.28 12.60
N LEU A 67 3.28 -3.88 12.01
CA LEU A 67 4.00 -2.68 12.46
C LEU A 67 3.19 -1.40 12.20
N MET A 68 2.48 -1.31 11.07
CA MET A 68 1.57 -0.20 10.80
C MET A 68 0.37 -0.21 11.75
N ALA A 69 -0.19 -1.39 12.02
CA ALA A 69 -1.32 -1.53 12.94
C ALA A 69 -0.97 -1.05 14.36
N SER A 70 0.24 -1.33 14.85
CA SER A 70 0.68 -0.86 16.17
C SER A 70 0.79 0.66 16.25
N GLY A 71 1.30 1.32 15.20
CA GLY A 71 1.37 2.78 15.14
C GLY A 71 -0.01 3.43 14.99
N ILE A 72 -0.87 2.86 14.14
CA ILE A 72 -2.22 3.37 13.87
C ILE A 72 -3.16 3.16 15.08
N ALA A 73 -2.93 2.13 15.90
CA ALA A 73 -3.76 1.83 17.08
C ALA A 73 -3.86 2.99 18.08
N ILE A 74 -2.86 3.88 18.12
CA ILE A 74 -2.87 5.10 18.95
C ILE A 74 -4.06 6.02 18.56
N TYR A 75 -4.44 6.02 17.29
CA TYR A 75 -5.51 6.85 16.71
C TYR A 75 -6.80 6.04 16.44
N LYS A 76 -7.09 5.04 17.28
CA LYS A 76 -8.19 4.09 17.07
C LYS A 76 -9.55 4.74 16.81
N LYS A 77 -9.86 5.86 17.47
CA LYS A 77 -11.18 6.53 17.34
C LYS A 77 -11.36 7.13 15.95
N GLU A 78 -10.33 7.79 15.44
CA GLU A 78 -10.30 8.40 14.12
C GLU A 78 -10.36 7.34 13.03
N VAL A 79 -9.64 6.23 13.23
CA VAL A 79 -9.61 5.10 12.30
C VAL A 79 -10.97 4.41 12.21
N ILE A 80 -11.62 4.13 13.36
CA ILE A 80 -12.98 3.56 13.38
C ILE A 80 -13.97 4.50 12.69
N LYS A 81 -13.93 5.80 13.00
CA LYS A 81 -14.80 6.80 12.36
C LYS A 81 -14.59 6.87 10.85
N LEU A 82 -13.35 6.76 10.39
CA LEU A 82 -13.03 6.71 8.96
C LEU A 82 -13.59 5.43 8.32
N ALA A 83 -13.42 4.28 8.97
CA ALA A 83 -13.94 2.99 8.50
C ALA A 83 -15.48 3.04 8.36
N ASP A 84 -16.19 3.52 9.38
CA ASP A 84 -17.65 3.66 9.34
C ASP A 84 -18.11 4.56 8.19
N LYS A 85 -17.38 5.65 7.93
CA LYS A 85 -17.68 6.56 6.82
C LYS A 85 -17.48 5.87 5.46
N LEU A 86 -16.41 5.09 5.32
CA LEU A 86 -16.09 4.38 4.09
C LEU A 86 -17.07 3.23 3.82
N MET A 87 -17.47 2.47 4.86
CA MET A 87 -18.41 1.36 4.72
C MET A 87 -19.83 1.81 4.34
N LYS A 88 -20.22 3.03 4.71
CA LYS A 88 -21.50 3.63 4.28
C LYS A 88 -21.52 3.96 2.77
N ASP A 89 -20.38 4.11 2.11
CA ASP A 89 -20.31 4.29 0.66
C ASP A 89 -20.54 2.95 -0.05
N LYS A 90 -21.79 2.69 -0.48
CA LYS A 90 -22.17 1.49 -1.24
C LYS A 90 -21.37 1.31 -2.54
N LYS A 91 -20.70 2.35 -3.04
CA LYS A 91 -19.88 2.28 -4.26
C LYS A 91 -18.41 1.95 -3.98
N ILE A 92 -18.00 1.76 -2.73
CA ILE A 92 -16.59 1.53 -2.38
C ILE A 92 -16.02 0.30 -3.09
N ILE A 93 -16.76 -0.81 -3.10
CA ILE A 93 -16.35 -2.05 -3.79
C ILE A 93 -16.21 -1.78 -5.30
N LYS A 94 -17.17 -1.05 -5.89
CA LYS A 94 -17.13 -0.69 -7.31
C LYS A 94 -15.98 0.28 -7.65
N LYS A 95 -15.53 1.11 -6.72
CA LYS A 95 -14.37 1.99 -6.90
C LYS A 95 -13.05 1.23 -6.75
N SER A 96 -13.01 0.22 -5.88
CA SER A 96 -11.82 -0.55 -5.54
C SER A 96 -11.69 -1.88 -6.29
N TRP A 97 -12.60 -2.19 -7.22
CA TRP A 97 -12.66 -3.49 -7.91
C TRP A 97 -11.33 -3.93 -8.55
N LEU A 98 -10.61 -3.00 -9.21
CA LEU A 98 -9.35 -3.31 -9.87
C LEU A 98 -8.28 -3.69 -8.85
N TYR A 99 -8.20 -2.94 -7.74
CA TYR A 99 -7.31 -3.26 -6.63
C TYR A 99 -7.64 -4.63 -6.02
N ILE A 100 -8.93 -4.92 -5.81
CA ILE A 100 -9.39 -6.22 -5.28
C ILE A 100 -8.98 -7.35 -6.23
N LEU A 101 -9.17 -7.18 -7.55
CA LEU A 101 -8.82 -8.19 -8.56
C LEU A 101 -7.31 -8.48 -8.55
N ILE A 102 -6.47 -7.44 -8.49
CA ILE A 102 -5.01 -7.59 -8.39
C ILE A 102 -4.63 -8.36 -7.12
N TRP A 103 -5.24 -8.04 -5.98
CA TRP A 103 -4.98 -8.75 -4.73
C TRP A 103 -5.38 -10.21 -4.78
N ILE A 104 -6.54 -10.53 -5.36
CA ILE A 104 -6.97 -11.91 -5.56
C ILE A 104 -5.95 -12.66 -6.42
N ALA A 105 -5.49 -12.08 -7.52
CA ALA A 105 -4.47 -12.69 -8.38
C ALA A 105 -3.16 -12.96 -7.63
N LEU A 106 -2.68 -11.99 -6.83
CA LEU A 106 -1.46 -12.15 -6.03
C LEU A 106 -1.62 -13.22 -4.94
N ILE A 107 -2.77 -13.28 -4.27
CA ILE A 107 -3.06 -14.31 -3.25
C ILE A 107 -3.10 -15.69 -3.88
N ILE A 108 -3.76 -15.85 -5.03
CA ILE A 108 -3.81 -17.13 -5.76
C ILE A 108 -2.39 -17.55 -6.17
N TRP A 109 -1.57 -16.63 -6.67
CA TRP A 109 -0.19 -16.92 -7.02
C TRP A 109 0.63 -17.34 -5.79
N GLY A 110 0.56 -16.56 -4.70
CA GLY A 110 1.25 -16.88 -3.45
C GLY A 110 0.83 -18.23 -2.88
N ALA A 111 -0.48 -18.52 -2.87
CA ALA A 111 -1.01 -19.81 -2.41
C ALA A 111 -0.53 -20.96 -3.29
N LYS A 112 -0.56 -20.82 -4.62
CA LYS A 112 -0.02 -21.83 -5.54
C LYS A 112 1.47 -22.09 -5.26
N THR A 113 2.27 -21.04 -5.09
CA THR A 113 3.70 -21.20 -4.78
C THR A 113 3.94 -21.83 -3.42
N LEU A 114 3.05 -21.63 -2.45
CA LEU A 114 3.16 -22.23 -1.12
C LEU A 114 2.78 -23.72 -1.09
N PHE A 115 1.77 -24.13 -1.87
CA PHE A 115 1.29 -25.52 -1.92
C PHE A 115 1.93 -26.38 -3.03
N MET A 116 2.56 -25.77 -4.04
CA MET A 116 3.33 -26.47 -5.08
C MET A 116 4.83 -26.56 -4.77
N TYR A 117 5.24 -26.20 -3.55
CA TYR A 117 6.59 -26.41 -3.02
C TYR A 117 6.64 -27.67 -2.15
#